data_AF-A0A2G6L969-F1
#
_entry.id   AF-A0A2G6L969-F1
#
_cell.length_a   1.000
_cell.length_b   1.000
_cell.length_c   1.000
_cell.angle_alpha   90.00
_cell.angle_beta   90.00
_cell.angle_gamma   90.00
#
_symmetry.space_group_name_H-M   'P 1'
#
loop_
_entity.id
_entity.type
_entity.pdbx_description
1 polymer ?
#
loop_
_entity_poly.entity_id
_entity_poly.type
_entity_poly.pdbx_seq_one_letter_code
_entity_poly.pdbx_strand_id
1 'polypeptide(L)'
;MVVIAWWTAPSQRRPAPPVADSGMCTVTRVIDGDSLIATCHGQKHKLRLMHIDAPELAQQPWGQHAKQALAALAQTQIWVDFHGQDVYQRDLA
;
A
#
# COMPACT_ATOMS: atom_id res chain seq x y z
N MET A 1 -38.12 8.17 21.40
CA MET A 1 -37.13 7.08 21.35
C MET A 1 -36.50 7.08 19.97
N VAL A 2 -35.22 7.45 19.84
CA VAL A 2 -34.51 7.43 18.56
C VAL A 2 -33.51 6.28 18.63
N VAL A 3 -33.71 5.27 17.78
CA VAL A 3 -32.80 4.14 17.67
C VAL A 3 -31.81 4.48 16.55
N ILE A 4 -30.57 4.81 16.90
CA ILE A 4 -29.50 5.01 15.93
C ILE A 4 -28.88 3.64 15.68
N ALA A 5 -29.18 3.04 14.53
CA ALA A 5 -28.59 1.77 14.11
C ALA A 5 -27.23 2.01 13.44
N TRP A 6 -26.16 1.61 14.12
CA TRP A 6 -24.81 1.58 13.58
C TRP A 6 -24.68 0.37 12.64
N TRP A 7 -24.90 0.55 11.35
CA TRP A 7 -24.59 -0.49 10.37
C TRP A 7 -23.10 -0.45 10.08
N THR A 8 -22.34 -1.39 10.64
CA THR A 8 -20.99 -1.70 10.18
C THR A 8 -21.11 -2.36 8.81
N ALA A 9 -20.76 -1.63 7.74
CA ALA A 9 -20.59 -2.25 6.44
C ALA A 9 -19.57 -3.40 6.57
N PRO A 10 -19.88 -4.62 6.13
CA PRO A 10 -18.92 -5.70 6.18
C PRO A 10 -17.71 -5.31 5.33
N SER A 11 -16.52 -5.34 5.95
CA SER A 11 -15.26 -5.35 5.21
C SER A 11 -15.34 -6.50 4.21
N GLN A 12 -15.43 -6.16 2.92
CA GLN A 12 -15.32 -7.17 1.87
C GLN A 12 -13.89 -7.68 1.93
N ARG A 13 -13.68 -8.83 2.56
CA ARG A 13 -12.43 -9.58 2.44
C ARG A 13 -12.32 -9.94 0.96
N ARG A 14 -11.39 -9.28 0.25
CA ARG A 14 -11.00 -9.79 -1.06
C ARG A 14 -10.49 -11.23 -0.85
N PRO A 15 -10.85 -12.19 -1.72
CA PRO A 15 -10.22 -13.49 -1.69
C PRO A 15 -8.70 -13.29 -1.67
N ALA A 16 -8.00 -14.03 -0.82
CA ALA A 16 -6.55 -14.00 -0.85
C ALA A 16 -6.11 -14.34 -2.28
N PRO A 17 -5.30 -13.48 -2.93
CA PRO A 17 -4.80 -13.79 -4.25
C PRO A 17 -4.05 -15.13 -4.20
N PRO A 18 -4.16 -15.97 -5.23
CA PRO A 18 -3.41 -17.22 -5.29
C PRO A 18 -1.90 -16.95 -5.18
N VAL A 19 -1.18 -17.95 -4.67
CA VAL A 19 0.26 -17.96 -4.38
C VAL A 19 1.09 -17.29 -5.49
N ALA A 20 1.80 -16.21 -5.12
CA ALA A 20 2.74 -15.39 -5.91
C ALA A 20 2.17 -14.78 -7.22
N ASP A 21 1.34 -13.75 -7.09
CA ASP A 21 0.71 -13.02 -8.20
C ASP A 21 1.55 -11.82 -8.64
N SER A 22 2.81 -12.06 -9.02
CA SER A 22 3.71 -11.01 -9.48
C SER A 22 3.19 -10.32 -10.75
N GLY A 23 3.33 -9.01 -10.89
CA GLY A 23 2.80 -8.32 -12.07
C GLY A 23 3.26 -6.89 -12.28
N MET A 24 2.99 -6.39 -13.49
CA MET A 24 3.25 -5.00 -13.84
C MET A 24 2.18 -4.08 -13.26
N CYS A 25 2.65 -3.05 -12.58
CA CYS A 25 1.83 -2.05 -11.93
C CYS A 25 2.25 -0.64 -12.34
N THR A 26 1.31 0.30 -12.25
CA THR A 26 1.58 1.73 -12.44
C THR A 26 1.54 2.43 -11.10
N VAL A 27 2.63 3.07 -10.69
CA VAL A 27 2.69 3.86 -9.46
C VAL A 27 1.81 5.09 -9.62
N THR A 28 0.86 5.26 -8.70
CA THR A 28 -0.07 6.39 -8.71
C THR A 28 0.24 7.41 -7.63
N ARG A 29 0.86 6.99 -6.52
CA ARG A 29 1.23 7.86 -5.41
C ARG A 29 2.25 7.21 -4.49
N VAL A 30 3.28 7.96 -4.09
CA VAL A 30 4.12 7.61 -2.94
C VAL A 30 3.51 8.20 -1.66
N ILE A 31 3.29 7.35 -0.64
CA ILE A 31 2.67 7.76 0.61
C ILE A 31 3.73 8.35 1.53
N ASP A 32 4.73 7.55 1.89
CA ASP A 32 5.85 7.81 2.81
C ASP A 32 7.13 7.10 2.28
N GLY A 33 8.10 6.79 3.14
CA GLY A 33 9.38 6.20 2.73
C GLY A 33 9.39 4.68 2.48
N ASP A 34 8.29 3.98 2.76
CA ASP A 34 8.20 2.53 2.56
C ASP A 34 6.82 2.05 2.05
N SER A 35 5.89 2.97 1.84
CA SER A 35 4.53 2.68 1.39
C SER A 35 4.17 3.50 0.15
N LEU A 36 3.55 2.84 -0.83
CA LEU A 36 3.08 3.47 -2.06
C LEU A 36 1.73 2.90 -2.52
N ILE A 37 1.12 3.56 -3.49
CA ILE A 37 -0.12 3.12 -4.13
C ILE A 37 0.18 2.87 -5.59
N ALA A 38 -0.17 1.68 -6.07
CA ALA A 38 -0.07 1.33 -7.47
C ALA A 38 -1.38 0.75 -7.99
N THR A 39 -1.57 0.85 -9.30
CA THR A 39 -2.64 0.15 -10.01
C THR A 39 -2.04 -1.07 -10.70
N CYS A 40 -2.49 -2.26 -10.33
CA CYS A 40 -2.06 -3.54 -10.88
C CYS A 40 -3.31 -4.25 -11.43
N HIS A 41 -3.27 -4.76 -12.67
CA HIS A 41 -4.42 -5.44 -13.28
C HIS A 41 -5.75 -4.65 -13.19
N GLY A 42 -5.67 -3.32 -13.29
CA GLY A 42 -6.84 -2.43 -13.17
C GLY A 42 -7.38 -2.23 -11.75
N GLN A 43 -6.75 -2.83 -10.74
CA GLN A 43 -7.11 -2.66 -9.33
C GLN A 43 -6.09 -1.80 -8.59
N LYS A 44 -6.57 -1.01 -7.63
CA LYS A 44 -5.73 -0.19 -6.76
C LYS A 44 -5.22 -1.02 -5.58
N HIS A 45 -3.92 -0.95 -5.34
CA HIS A 45 -3.21 -1.64 -4.27
C HIS A 45 -2.46 -0.62 -3.40
N LYS A 46 -2.50 -0.81 -2.09
CA LYS A 46 -1.64 -0.10 -1.14
C LYS A 46 -0.49 -1.05 -0.82
N LEU A 47 0.68 -0.76 -1.38
CA LEU A 47 1.87 -1.58 -1.26
C LEU A 47 2.70 -1.13 -0.06
N ARG A 48 3.16 -2.08 0.75
CA ARG A 48 4.16 -1.90 1.81
C ARG A 48 5.41 -2.67 1.39
N LEU A 49 6.52 -1.94 1.28
CA LEU A 49 7.82 -2.52 0.98
C LEU A 49 8.25 -3.42 2.14
N MET A 50 8.46 -4.70 1.85
CA MET A 50 8.91 -5.68 2.82
C MET A 50 10.34 -5.38 3.24
N HIS A 51 10.64 -5.64 4.51
CA HIS A 51 11.96 -5.47 5.11
C HIS A 51 12.50 -4.04 5.12
N ILE A 52 11.70 -3.05 4.71
CA ILE A 52 12.00 -1.63 4.81
C ILE A 52 11.07 -1.01 5.86
N ASP A 53 11.66 -0.23 6.76
CA ASP A 53 10.94 0.59 7.73
C ASP A 53 11.50 2.00 7.69
N ALA A 54 10.70 2.93 7.20
CA ALA A 54 11.09 4.33 7.05
C ALA A 54 10.49 5.19 8.16
N PRO A 55 11.10 6.34 8.51
CA PRO A 55 10.46 7.30 9.38
C PRO A 55 9.09 7.71 8.83
N GLU A 56 8.08 7.66 9.68
CA GLU A 56 6.73 8.10 9.34
C GLU A 56 6.71 9.59 8.97
N LEU A 57 5.75 10.03 8.15
CA LEU A 57 5.67 11.42 7.68
C LEU A 57 5.65 12.47 8.80
N ALA A 58 5.11 12.14 9.96
CA ALA A 58 5.09 13.05 11.11
C ALA A 58 6.48 13.24 11.75
N GLN A 59 7.43 12.33 11.51
CA GLN A 59 8.78 12.35 12.06
C GLN A 59 9.68 13.26 11.22
N GLN A 60 9.48 14.57 11.38
CA GLN A 60 10.21 15.59 10.63
C GLN A 60 11.68 15.71 11.09
N PRO A 61 12.63 16.00 10.18
CA PRO A 61 12.46 16.13 8.73
C PRO A 61 12.54 14.79 7.97
N TRP A 62 12.92 13.72 8.67
CA TRP A 62 13.38 12.48 8.04
C TRP A 62 12.27 11.71 7.31
N GLY A 63 11.02 11.79 7.76
CA GLY A 63 9.90 11.20 7.03
C GLY A 63 9.69 11.82 5.66
N GLN A 64 9.88 13.14 5.55
CA GLN A 64 9.81 13.83 4.26
C GLN A 64 10.99 13.46 3.35
N HIS A 65 12.20 13.36 3.90
CA HIS A 65 13.38 12.92 3.14
C HIS A 65 13.21 11.48 2.63
N ALA A 66 12.72 10.56 3.47
CA ALA A 66 12.51 9.17 3.08
C ALA A 66 11.46 9.05 1.96
N LYS A 67 10.35 9.79 2.05
CA LYS A 67 9.37 9.88 0.98
C LYS A 67 9.96 10.39 -0.33
N GLN A 68 10.77 11.46 -0.27
CA GLN A 68 11.41 12.01 -1.46
C GLN A 68 12.39 11.02 -2.09
N ALA A 69 13.14 10.27 -1.27
CA ALA A 69 14.02 9.22 -1.75
C ALA A 69 13.24 8.10 -2.47
N LEU A 70 12.15 7.61 -1.87
CA LEU A 70 11.31 6.60 -2.53
C LEU A 70 10.68 7.16 -3.82
N ALA A 71 10.21 8.41 -3.82
CA ALA A 71 9.65 9.04 -5.01
C ALA A 71 10.66 9.24 -6.14
N ALA A 72 11.94 9.47 -5.81
CA ALA A 72 13.01 9.56 -6.80
C ALA A 72 13.38 8.20 -7.41
N LEU A 73 13.21 7.11 -6.65
CA LEU A 73 13.48 5.74 -7.08
C LEU A 73 12.29 5.10 -7.82
N ALA A 74 11.06 5.44 -7.41
CA ALA A 74 9.84 4.86 -7.94
C ALA A 74 9.61 5.30 -9.40
N GLN A 75 9.74 4.35 -10.32
CA GLN A 75 9.37 4.55 -11.71
C GLN A 75 7.84 4.57 -11.85
N THR A 76 7.33 5.20 -12.93
CA THR A 76 5.89 5.18 -13.24
C THR A 76 5.36 3.76 -13.38
N GLN A 77 6.16 2.85 -13.91
CA GLN A 77 5.81 1.45 -14.12
C GLN A 77 6.78 0.57 -13.33
N ILE A 78 6.27 -0.33 -12.50
CA ILE A 78 7.06 -1.22 -11.65
C ILE A 78 6.57 -2.66 -11.77
N TRP A 79 7.47 -3.61 -11.57
CA TRP A 79 7.12 -5.00 -11.32
C TRP A 79 6.95 -5.19 -9.82
N VAL A 80 5.88 -5.86 -9.39
CA VAL A 80 5.55 -6.08 -7.98
C VAL A 80 5.40 -7.58 -7.74
N ASP A 81 6.12 -8.11 -6.77
CA ASP A 81 5.98 -9.49 -6.30
C ASP A 81 5.14 -9.49 -5.02
N PHE A 82 3.96 -10.12 -5.04
CA PHE A 82 3.04 -10.08 -3.91
C PHE A 82 3.26 -11.22 -2.93
N HIS A 83 3.40 -10.89 -1.65
CA HIS A 83 3.71 -11.82 -0.55
C HIS A 83 2.59 -11.96 0.50
N GLY A 84 1.41 -11.42 0.21
CA GLY A 84 0.24 -11.45 1.10
C GLY A 84 -0.11 -10.07 1.63
N GLN A 85 -0.86 -10.02 2.73
CA GLN A 85 -1.32 -8.77 3.32
C GLN A 85 -1.00 -8.68 4.80
N ASP A 86 -0.71 -7.47 5.26
CA ASP A 86 -0.57 -7.19 6.69
C ASP A 86 -1.94 -6.98 7.39
N VAL A 87 -1.90 -6.81 8.71
CA VAL A 87 -3.10 -6.56 9.54
C VAL A 87 -3.85 -5.27 9.18
N TYR A 88 -3.20 -4.36 8.44
CA TYR A 88 -3.77 -3.11 7.94
C TYR A 88 -4.28 -3.23 6.50
N GLN A 89 -4.32 -4.44 5.94
CA GLN A 89 -4.79 -4.72 4.58
C GLN A 89 -3.96 -4.00 3.50
N ARG A 90 -2.66 -3.84 3.75
CA ARG A 90 -1.68 -3.46 2.72
C ARG A 90 -1.11 -4.73 2.11
N ASP A 91 -0.90 -4.72 0.80
CA ASP A 91 -0.18 -5.79 0.12
C ASP A 91 1.31 -5.66 0.43
N LEU A 92 1.93 -6.77 0.85
CA LEU A 92 3.36 -6.88 1.11
C LEU A 92 4.07 -7.16 -0.21
N ALA A 93 5.03 -6.30 -0.57
CA ALA A 93 5.78 -6.34 -1.82
C ALA A 93 7.27 -6.03 -1.61
#